data_AF-W3RJ66-F1
#
_entry.id   AF-W3RJ66-F1
#
_cell.length_a   1.000
_cell.length_b   1.000
_cell.length_c   1.000
_cell.angle_alpha   90.00
_cell.angle_beta   90.00
_cell.angle_gamma   90.00
#
_symmetry.space_group_name_H-M   'P 1'
#
loop_
_entity.id
_entity.type
_entity.pdbx_description
1 polymer ?
#
loop_
_entity_poly.entity_id
_entity_poly.type
_entity_poly.pdbx_seq_one_letter_code
_entity_poly.pdbx_strand_id
1 'polypeptide(L)'
;MDDWDSVRIFLEVARTGSFRAAAEHLGLSAGYLRKRVQHLESTYRTTLLTRHVDGVRLTLEGKQVIAAATRMEEASFELRRAFSRNTPNLSGEVRLAITEGLGTFWVAPRLIEFQRVHPGLLVDLKCEMRSADVLRLEADVAVQLERPNVSSLKIVRIGRLHVMPFVSPAYVEIYGMPKGPDDIRQNHRIVLQDAEQTRGRELYDQYANREELGFVAMRNNVSSAHVWAIAKGAGIGWLPTYVPVIGGPMIPLDIGIQFDMDIWLTYHPDAKKIRRVSRLIEWTIDAFDGRKYPWFRDEFVHPNELLKSYKSEALVNMFAGFTTRTDPQIVQSRMAKAK
;
A
#
# COMPACT_ATOMS: atom_id res chain seq x y z
N MET A 1 -26.01 -23.92 11.19
CA MET A 1 -24.71 -23.84 11.89
C MET A 1 -24.25 -22.41 11.74
N ASP A 2 -23.82 -21.81 12.84
CA ASP A 2 -23.51 -20.39 12.90
C ASP A 2 -22.30 -20.13 12.01
N ASP A 3 -22.50 -19.36 10.94
CA ASP A 3 -21.41 -19.02 10.05
C ASP A 3 -20.64 -17.86 10.67
N TRP A 4 -19.45 -18.16 11.20
CA TRP A 4 -18.52 -17.18 11.76
C TRP A 4 -18.36 -15.96 10.84
N ASP A 5 -18.37 -16.16 9.52
CA ASP A 5 -18.27 -15.05 8.56
C ASP A 5 -19.48 -14.10 8.63
N SER A 6 -20.70 -14.60 8.89
CA SER A 6 -21.89 -13.75 9.10
C SER A 6 -21.79 -12.94 10.40
N VAL A 7 -21.31 -13.55 11.48
CA VAL A 7 -21.12 -12.87 12.78
C VAL A 7 -20.05 -11.78 12.66
N ARG A 8 -18.94 -12.08 11.97
CA ARG A 8 -17.88 -11.12 11.67
C ARG A 8 -18.36 -9.95 10.83
N ILE A 9 -19.14 -10.20 9.77
CA ILE A 9 -19.74 -9.14 8.94
C ILE A 9 -20.67 -8.25 9.78
N PHE A 10 -21.52 -8.85 10.63
CA PHE A 10 -22.35 -8.09 11.55
C PHE A 10 -21.51 -7.18 12.47
N LEU A 11 -20.43 -7.71 13.05
CA LEU A 11 -19.53 -6.95 13.92
C LEU A 11 -18.90 -5.76 13.19
N GLU A 12 -18.51 -5.92 11.92
CA GLU A 12 -17.94 -4.82 11.13
C GLU A 12 -18.98 -3.75 10.77
N VAL A 13 -20.20 -4.15 10.38
CA VAL A 13 -21.27 -3.18 10.11
C VAL A 13 -21.64 -2.42 11.39
N ALA A 14 -21.61 -3.07 12.55
CA ALA A 14 -21.84 -2.43 13.84
C ALA A 14 -20.73 -1.41 14.20
N ARG A 15 -19.46 -1.72 13.90
CA ARG A 15 -18.31 -0.84 14.15
C ARG A 15 -18.31 0.40 13.26
N THR A 16 -18.62 0.22 11.98
CA THR A 16 -18.60 1.29 10.96
C THR A 16 -19.88 2.13 10.95
N GLY A 17 -20.98 1.61 11.50
CA GLY A 17 -22.28 2.27 11.49
C GLY A 17 -22.89 2.43 10.09
N SER A 18 -22.33 1.79 9.06
CA SER A 18 -22.79 1.91 7.69
C SER A 18 -22.45 0.66 6.87
N PHE A 19 -23.45 0.08 6.20
CA PHE A 19 -23.20 -1.00 5.23
C PHE A 19 -22.30 -0.58 4.07
N ARG A 20 -22.29 0.71 3.72
CA ARG A 20 -21.43 1.22 2.64
C ARG A 20 -19.99 1.36 3.14
N ALA A 21 -19.78 1.96 4.31
CA ALA A 21 -18.45 2.05 4.89
C ALA A 21 -17.89 0.66 5.21
N ALA A 22 -18.71 -0.24 5.74
CA ALA A 22 -18.35 -1.65 5.90
C ALA A 22 -18.07 -2.33 4.55
N ALA A 23 -18.79 -2.03 3.48
CA ALA A 23 -18.53 -2.59 2.15
C ALA A 23 -17.18 -2.14 1.60
N GLU A 24 -16.90 -0.84 1.72
CA GLU A 24 -15.63 -0.23 1.34
C GLU A 24 -14.48 -0.82 2.19
N HIS A 25 -14.65 -0.90 3.51
CA HIS A 25 -13.68 -1.54 4.41
C HIS A 25 -13.46 -3.02 4.09
N LEU A 26 -14.56 -3.77 3.91
CA LEU A 26 -14.52 -5.22 3.69
C LEU A 26 -14.12 -5.59 2.25
N GLY A 27 -13.96 -4.65 1.32
CA GLY A 27 -13.69 -4.97 -0.10
C GLY A 27 -14.79 -5.79 -0.78
N LEU A 28 -16.02 -5.72 -0.26
CA LEU A 28 -17.17 -6.50 -0.72
C LEU A 28 -18.30 -5.59 -1.16
N SER A 29 -19.30 -6.12 -1.88
CA SER A 29 -20.49 -5.35 -2.19
C SER A 29 -21.37 -5.15 -0.95
N ALA A 30 -21.91 -3.94 -0.76
CA ALA A 30 -22.88 -3.66 0.30
C ALA A 30 -24.13 -4.57 0.21
N GLY A 31 -24.47 -5.04 -0.99
CA GLY A 31 -25.54 -6.02 -1.19
C GLY A 31 -25.21 -7.40 -0.59
N TYR A 32 -23.97 -7.87 -0.74
CA TYR A 32 -23.51 -9.12 -0.11
C TYR A 32 -23.53 -9.02 1.42
N LEU A 33 -22.99 -7.93 1.98
CA LEU A 33 -23.00 -7.69 3.44
C LEU A 33 -24.41 -7.69 4.01
N ARG A 34 -25.34 -6.97 3.38
CA ARG A 34 -26.75 -6.95 3.79
C ARG A 34 -27.35 -8.35 3.78
N LYS A 35 -27.12 -9.14 2.74
CA LYS A 35 -27.60 -10.54 2.67
C LYS A 35 -27.05 -11.39 3.81
N ARG A 36 -25.78 -11.23 4.18
CA ARG A 36 -25.14 -12.00 5.25
C ARG A 36 -25.66 -11.61 6.63
N VAL A 37 -25.84 -10.31 6.89
CA VAL A 37 -26.49 -9.85 8.12
C VAL A 37 -27.94 -10.31 8.19
N GLN A 38 -28.71 -10.17 7.10
CA GLN A 38 -30.10 -10.65 7.04
C GLN A 38 -30.18 -12.16 7.26
N HIS A 39 -29.22 -12.93 6.75
CA HIS A 39 -29.14 -14.36 7.01
C HIS A 39 -28.95 -14.65 8.51
N LEU A 40 -28.03 -13.93 9.17
CA LEU A 40 -27.82 -14.02 10.62
C LEU A 40 -29.10 -13.68 11.40
N GLU A 41 -29.73 -12.54 11.09
CA GLU A 41 -30.98 -12.09 11.71
C GLU A 41 -32.11 -13.09 11.51
N SER A 42 -32.25 -13.63 10.29
CA SER A 42 -33.29 -14.61 9.95
C SER A 42 -33.10 -15.96 10.66
N THR A 43 -31.85 -16.39 10.84
CA THR A 43 -31.50 -17.63 11.54
C THR A 43 -31.95 -17.60 13.00
N TYR A 44 -31.81 -16.45 13.66
CA TYR A 44 -32.21 -16.26 15.07
C TYR A 44 -33.53 -15.50 15.24
N ARG A 45 -34.23 -15.21 14.14
CA ARG A 45 -35.50 -14.44 14.11
C ARG A 45 -35.42 -13.15 14.93
N THR A 46 -34.28 -12.48 14.88
CA THR A 46 -33.97 -11.30 15.70
C THR A 46 -33.37 -10.23 14.83
N THR A 47 -33.90 -9.01 14.91
CA THR A 47 -33.32 -7.84 14.25
C THR A 47 -32.17 -7.32 15.09
N LEU A 48 -30.96 -7.28 14.54
CA LEU A 48 -29.75 -6.82 15.20
C LEU A 48 -29.39 -5.38 14.80
N LEU A 49 -29.79 -4.96 13.59
CA LEU A 49 -29.53 -3.63 13.06
C LEU A 49 -30.79 -2.97 12.52
N THR A 50 -30.98 -1.68 12.80
CA THR A 50 -32.05 -0.85 12.21
C THR A 50 -31.45 0.20 11.28
N ARG A 51 -32.17 0.51 10.19
CA ARG A 51 -31.80 1.59 9.28
C ARG A 51 -32.18 2.94 9.88
N HIS A 52 -31.30 3.91 9.70
CA HIS A 52 -31.54 5.33 9.96
C HIS A 52 -31.11 6.18 8.77
N VAL A 53 -31.49 7.45 8.79
CA VAL A 53 -31.20 8.43 7.72
C VAL A 53 -29.69 8.62 7.52
N ASP A 54 -28.91 8.45 8.59
CA ASP A 54 -27.46 8.61 8.67
C ASP A 54 -26.67 7.30 8.66
N GLY A 55 -27.33 6.13 8.52
CA GLY A 55 -26.63 4.84 8.47
C GLY A 55 -27.42 3.70 9.12
N VAL A 56 -26.74 2.90 9.95
CA VAL A 56 -27.34 1.80 10.71
C VAL A 56 -27.00 1.91 12.18
N ARG A 57 -27.93 1.47 13.02
CA ARG A 57 -27.77 1.43 14.49
C ARG A 57 -28.07 0.04 15.02
N LEU A 58 -27.40 -0.33 16.10
CA LEU A 58 -27.69 -1.55 16.85
C LEU A 58 -29.05 -1.44 17.53
N THR A 59 -29.85 -2.51 17.45
CA THR A 59 -30.99 -2.74 18.34
C THR A 59 -30.50 -3.07 19.75
N LEU A 60 -31.44 -3.21 20.70
CA LEU A 60 -31.10 -3.66 22.05
C LEU A 60 -30.48 -5.06 22.03
N GLU A 61 -31.08 -5.94 21.22
CA GLU A 61 -30.63 -7.31 20.97
C GLU A 61 -29.28 -7.31 20.26
N GLY A 62 -29.11 -6.44 19.26
CA GLY A 62 -27.83 -6.22 18.58
C GLY A 62 -26.70 -5.88 19.55
N LYS A 63 -26.94 -4.96 20.48
CA LYS A 63 -25.96 -4.61 21.53
C LYS A 63 -25.60 -5.78 22.43
N GLN A 64 -26.57 -6.64 22.77
CA GLN A 64 -26.33 -7.84 23.58
C GLN A 64 -25.47 -8.87 22.82
N VAL A 65 -25.66 -9.00 21.51
CA VAL A 65 -24.88 -9.93 20.66
C VAL A 65 -23.43 -9.47 20.47
N ILE A 66 -23.14 -8.16 20.50
CA ILE A 66 -21.76 -7.63 20.34
C ILE A 66 -20.77 -8.30 21.28
N ALA A 67 -21.11 -8.50 22.56
CA ALA A 67 -20.21 -9.12 23.53
C ALA A 67 -19.88 -10.58 23.16
N ALA A 68 -20.88 -11.33 22.68
CA ALA A 68 -20.68 -12.71 22.23
C ALA A 68 -19.87 -12.76 20.92
N ALA A 69 -20.21 -11.93 19.94
CA ALA A 69 -19.50 -11.82 18.67
C ALA A 69 -18.03 -11.43 18.87
N THR A 70 -17.74 -10.51 19.80
CA THR A 70 -16.36 -10.11 20.16
C THR A 70 -15.61 -11.29 20.79
N ARG A 71 -16.22 -12.05 21.71
CA ARG A 71 -15.58 -13.25 22.27
C ARG A 71 -15.32 -14.33 21.22
N MET A 72 -16.18 -14.47 20.22
CA MET A 72 -15.94 -15.38 19.09
C MET A 72 -14.74 -14.92 18.24
N GLU A 73 -14.59 -13.60 18.03
CA GLU A 73 -13.41 -13.01 17.39
C GLU A 73 -12.14 -13.31 18.17
N GLU A 74 -12.15 -13.08 19.49
CA GLU A 74 -11.05 -13.41 20.39
C GLU A 74 -10.70 -14.91 20.35
N ALA A 75 -11.71 -15.79 20.45
CA ALA A 75 -11.57 -17.24 20.36
C ALA A 75 -10.91 -17.69 19.04
N SER A 76 -11.26 -17.05 17.92
CA SER A 76 -10.61 -17.28 16.63
C SER A 76 -9.11 -16.95 16.70
N PHE A 77 -8.72 -15.83 17.33
CA PHE A 77 -7.31 -15.53 17.57
C PHE A 77 -6.64 -16.54 18.53
N GLU A 78 -7.34 -17.00 19.56
CA GLU A 78 -6.81 -18.01 20.49
C GLU A 78 -6.49 -19.33 19.78
N LEU A 79 -7.40 -19.78 18.91
CA LEU A 79 -7.21 -20.96 18.08
C LEU A 79 -5.96 -20.81 17.21
N ARG A 80 -5.79 -19.66 16.55
CA ARG A 80 -4.56 -19.35 15.77
C ARG A 80 -3.30 -19.36 16.66
N ARG A 81 -3.38 -18.86 17.90
CA ARG A 81 -2.26 -18.90 18.87
C ARG A 81 -1.92 -20.33 19.29
N ALA A 82 -2.90 -21.18 19.54
CA ALA A 82 -2.68 -22.56 19.96
C ALA A 82 -1.84 -23.34 18.93
N PHE A 83 -2.17 -23.22 17.64
CA PHE A 83 -1.35 -23.80 16.56
C PHE A 83 0.08 -23.22 16.48
N SER A 84 0.31 -22.02 17.01
CA SER A 84 1.61 -21.33 16.97
C SER A 84 2.56 -21.72 18.11
N ARG A 85 2.04 -22.32 19.19
CA ARG A 85 2.82 -22.67 20.39
C ARG A 85 3.66 -23.94 20.24
N ASN A 86 3.27 -24.85 19.34
CA ASN A 86 3.90 -26.16 19.19
C ASN A 86 5.12 -26.18 18.24
N THR A 87 5.52 -25.04 17.68
CA THR A 87 6.70 -25.00 16.78
C THR A 87 7.90 -24.34 17.47
N PRO A 88 9.03 -25.07 17.65
CA PRO A 88 10.28 -24.51 18.18
C PRO A 88 10.86 -23.41 17.28
N ASN A 89 10.73 -23.58 15.96
CA ASN A 89 11.10 -22.60 14.94
C ASN A 89 9.87 -21.80 14.50
N LEU A 90 10.06 -20.54 14.11
CA LEU A 90 8.98 -19.71 13.56
C LEU A 90 8.48 -20.33 12.25
N SER A 91 7.25 -20.87 12.23
CA SER A 91 6.68 -21.50 11.04
C SER A 91 5.20 -21.18 10.83
N GLY A 92 4.73 -21.45 9.61
CA GLY A 92 3.36 -21.23 9.16
C GLY A 92 3.20 -20.02 8.25
N GLU A 93 1.96 -19.68 7.94
CA GLU A 93 1.63 -18.58 7.05
C GLU A 93 1.46 -17.26 7.82
N VAL A 94 2.00 -16.18 7.25
CA VAL A 94 1.72 -14.79 7.63
C VAL A 94 1.29 -13.99 6.40
N ARG A 95 0.29 -13.13 6.56
CA ARG A 95 -0.30 -12.36 5.45
C ARG A 95 0.00 -10.88 5.59
N LEU A 96 0.69 -10.29 4.60
CA LEU A 96 0.95 -8.86 4.52
C LEU A 96 0.21 -8.29 3.31
N ALA A 97 -0.70 -7.36 3.55
CA ALA A 97 -1.32 -6.60 2.48
C ALA A 97 -0.72 -5.19 2.38
N ILE A 98 -0.49 -4.70 1.18
CA ILE A 98 0.18 -3.42 0.95
C ILE A 98 -0.17 -2.85 -0.42
N THR A 99 -0.04 -1.53 -0.57
CA THR A 99 -0.15 -0.85 -1.86
C THR A 99 0.75 -1.51 -2.90
N GLU A 100 0.28 -1.65 -4.16
CA GLU A 100 1.09 -2.34 -5.18
C GLU A 100 2.45 -1.67 -5.40
N GLY A 101 2.53 -0.34 -5.32
CA GLY A 101 3.80 0.38 -5.46
C GLY A 101 4.80 0.01 -4.37
N LEU A 102 4.43 0.13 -3.09
CA LEU A 102 5.32 -0.23 -1.99
C LEU A 102 5.56 -1.75 -1.92
N GLY A 103 4.55 -2.55 -2.22
CA GLY A 103 4.63 -4.00 -2.25
C GLY A 103 5.65 -4.50 -3.27
N THR A 104 5.46 -4.12 -4.54
CA THR A 104 6.29 -4.55 -5.67
C THR A 104 7.71 -4.00 -5.58
N PHE A 105 7.85 -2.69 -5.35
CA PHE A 105 9.14 -2.02 -5.52
C PHE A 105 9.96 -1.92 -4.24
N TRP A 106 9.33 -2.01 -3.07
CA TRP A 106 10.00 -1.78 -1.80
C TRP A 106 10.04 -3.03 -0.91
N VAL A 107 8.89 -3.64 -0.64
CA VAL A 107 8.75 -4.76 0.31
C VAL A 107 9.20 -6.08 -0.28
N ALA A 108 8.72 -6.46 -1.47
CA ALA A 108 9.03 -7.76 -2.08
C ALA A 108 10.56 -8.01 -2.23
N PRO A 109 11.38 -7.05 -2.67
CA PRO A 109 12.83 -7.26 -2.74
C PRO A 109 13.49 -7.51 -1.38
N ARG A 110 12.92 -6.98 -0.29
CA ARG A 110 13.45 -7.12 1.07
C ARG A 110 12.90 -8.34 1.80
N LEU A 111 11.74 -8.84 1.39
CA LEU A 111 11.17 -10.07 1.95
C LEU A 111 12.07 -11.28 1.75
N ILE A 112 12.95 -11.26 0.75
CA ILE A 112 13.92 -12.32 0.48
C ILE A 112 14.83 -12.54 1.69
N GLU A 113 15.39 -11.47 2.27
CA GLU A 113 16.24 -11.58 3.47
C GLU A 113 15.43 -11.99 4.70
N PHE A 114 14.19 -11.51 4.82
CA PHE A 114 13.29 -11.95 5.88
C PHE A 114 13.03 -13.46 5.83
N GLN A 115 12.76 -14.00 4.64
CA GLN A 115 12.53 -15.43 4.45
C GLN A 115 13.79 -16.27 4.66
N ARG A 116 14.99 -15.76 4.32
CA ARG A 116 16.24 -16.46 4.64
C ARG A 116 16.44 -16.64 6.14
N VAL A 117 16.07 -15.64 6.94
CA VAL A 117 16.13 -15.72 8.41
C VAL A 117 15.02 -16.60 8.98
N HIS A 118 13.85 -16.67 8.33
CA HIS A 118 12.67 -17.44 8.77
C HIS A 118 12.17 -18.42 7.69
N PRO A 119 12.94 -19.47 7.33
CA PRO A 119 12.61 -20.35 6.20
C PRO A 119 11.35 -21.20 6.41
N GLY A 120 10.88 -21.33 7.64
CA GLY A 120 9.62 -22.01 7.96
C GLY A 120 8.36 -21.17 7.74
N LEU A 121 8.52 -19.88 7.42
CA LEU A 121 7.40 -18.99 7.15
C LEU A 121 7.06 -18.94 5.67
N LEU A 122 5.78 -19.15 5.36
CA LEU A 122 5.20 -18.69 4.11
C LEU A 122 4.72 -17.25 4.32
N VAL A 123 5.22 -16.32 3.50
CA VAL A 123 4.72 -14.94 3.47
C VAL A 123 3.79 -14.80 2.28
N ASP A 124 2.50 -14.65 2.56
CA ASP A 124 1.49 -14.28 1.57
C ASP A 124 1.46 -12.74 1.45
N LEU A 125 2.13 -12.23 0.41
CA LEU A 125 2.19 -10.81 0.12
C LEU A 125 1.09 -10.45 -0.90
N LYS A 126 0.11 -9.65 -0.47
CA LYS A 126 -0.94 -9.13 -1.33
C LYS A 126 -0.67 -7.67 -1.68
N CYS A 127 -0.39 -7.45 -2.96
CA CYS A 127 -0.12 -6.14 -3.52
C CYS A 127 -1.37 -5.63 -4.23
N GLU A 128 -2.13 -4.76 -3.57
CA GLU A 128 -3.39 -4.25 -4.11
C GLU A 128 -3.42 -2.73 -3.97
N MET A 129 -4.03 -2.05 -4.95
CA MET A 129 -4.19 -0.59 -4.93
C MET A 129 -5.43 -0.13 -4.16
N ARG A 130 -6.00 -1.03 -3.35
CA ARG A 130 -7.17 -0.82 -2.51
C ARG A 130 -6.78 -1.03 -1.05
N SER A 131 -7.53 -0.40 -0.16
CA SER A 131 -7.39 -0.60 1.27
C SER A 131 -7.61 -2.08 1.63
N ALA A 132 -6.63 -2.70 2.29
CA ALA A 132 -6.72 -4.10 2.68
C ALA A 132 -7.33 -4.26 4.08
N ASP A 133 -8.15 -5.30 4.24
CA ASP A 133 -8.91 -5.50 5.47
C ASP A 133 -8.24 -6.48 6.45
N VAL A 134 -7.68 -5.93 7.53
CA VAL A 134 -7.10 -6.71 8.63
C VAL A 134 -8.16 -7.26 9.60
N LEU A 135 -9.33 -6.62 9.71
CA LEU A 135 -10.45 -7.09 10.54
C LEU A 135 -11.05 -8.37 9.98
N ARG A 136 -10.94 -8.58 8.66
CA ARG A 136 -11.34 -9.81 7.99
C ARG A 136 -10.31 -10.93 8.09
N LEU A 137 -9.19 -10.79 8.80
CA LEU A 137 -8.12 -11.79 8.79
C LEU A 137 -7.66 -12.16 7.34
N GLU A 138 -8.01 -11.33 6.36
CA GLU A 138 -7.58 -11.48 4.96
C GLU A 138 -6.12 -11.06 4.81
N ALA A 139 -5.66 -10.23 5.76
CA ALA A 139 -4.28 -9.97 6.11
C ALA A 139 -4.08 -10.06 7.63
N ASP A 140 -2.87 -10.37 8.06
CA ASP A 140 -2.44 -10.24 9.47
C ASP A 140 -1.97 -8.82 9.78
N VAL A 141 -1.42 -8.16 8.75
CA VAL A 141 -0.82 -6.84 8.78
C VAL A 141 -1.14 -6.14 7.46
N ALA A 142 -1.51 -4.86 7.51
CA ALA A 142 -1.68 -4.05 6.30
C ALA A 142 -0.82 -2.77 6.34
N VAL A 143 -0.35 -2.34 5.18
CA VAL A 143 0.37 -1.06 4.97
C VAL A 143 -0.38 -0.22 3.94
N GLN A 144 -0.80 0.98 4.34
CA GLN A 144 -1.67 1.87 3.57
C GLN A 144 -1.12 3.30 3.55
N LEU A 145 -1.50 4.09 2.53
CA LEU A 145 -1.09 5.50 2.38
C LEU A 145 -2.15 6.49 2.89
N GLU A 146 -3.36 5.99 3.16
CA GLU A 146 -4.41 6.73 3.83
C GLU A 146 -4.60 6.16 5.24
N ARG A 147 -4.84 7.03 6.22
CA ARG A 147 -5.05 6.61 7.60
C ARG A 147 -6.39 5.88 7.73
N PRO A 148 -6.43 4.61 8.13
CA PRO A 148 -7.70 3.91 8.26
C PRO A 148 -8.54 4.48 9.40
N ASN A 149 -9.85 4.57 9.20
CA ASN A 149 -10.79 5.06 10.20
C ASN A 149 -11.52 3.90 10.89
N VAL A 150 -10.76 2.99 11.50
CA VAL A 150 -11.30 1.84 12.23
C VAL A 150 -10.77 1.79 13.65
N SER A 151 -11.66 1.97 14.62
CA SER A 151 -11.30 2.05 16.06
C SER A 151 -10.84 0.73 16.68
N SER A 152 -11.18 -0.43 16.08
CA SER A 152 -10.82 -1.76 16.55
C SER A 152 -9.40 -2.19 16.16
N LEU A 153 -8.74 -1.48 15.25
CA LEU A 153 -7.37 -1.79 14.81
C LEU A 153 -6.32 -1.02 15.61
N LYS A 154 -5.12 -1.60 15.73
CA LYS A 154 -3.93 -0.81 16.02
C LYS A 154 -3.49 -0.13 14.73
N ILE A 155 -3.27 1.18 14.82
CA ILE A 155 -2.84 2.03 13.72
C ILE A 155 -1.54 2.70 14.13
N VAL A 156 -0.48 2.49 13.37
CA VAL A 156 0.87 3.01 13.64
C VAL A 156 1.38 3.70 12.39
N ARG A 157 1.80 4.96 12.50
CA ARG A 157 2.55 5.62 11.42
C ARG A 157 3.97 5.05 11.42
N ILE A 158 4.41 4.51 10.29
CA ILE A 158 5.71 3.85 10.15
C ILE A 158 6.70 4.59 9.24
N GLY A 159 6.24 5.64 8.56
CA GLY A 159 7.08 6.49 7.73
C GLY A 159 6.27 7.50 6.94
N ARG A 160 6.95 8.24 6.06
CA ARG A 160 6.34 9.19 5.13
C ARG A 160 6.84 8.95 3.71
N LEU A 161 5.93 8.85 2.75
CA LEU A 161 6.24 8.70 1.34
C LEU A 161 6.24 10.07 0.67
N HIS A 162 7.37 10.50 0.14
CA HIS A 162 7.48 11.73 -0.64
C HIS A 162 7.34 11.42 -2.14
N VAL A 163 6.56 12.24 -2.84
CA VAL A 163 6.26 12.07 -4.27
C VAL A 163 6.53 13.37 -5.02
N MET A 164 7.15 13.25 -6.19
CA MET A 164 7.45 14.39 -7.08
C MET A 164 7.38 13.94 -8.55
N PRO A 165 7.31 14.87 -9.52
CA PRO A 165 7.27 14.52 -10.93
C PRO A 165 8.64 14.06 -11.45
N PHE A 166 8.60 13.08 -12.34
CA PHE A 166 9.75 12.52 -13.03
C PHE A 166 9.48 12.42 -14.53
N VAL A 167 10.57 12.45 -15.29
CA VAL A 167 10.57 12.24 -16.74
C VAL A 167 11.73 11.34 -17.14
N SER A 168 11.63 10.58 -18.23
CA SER A 168 12.76 9.81 -18.75
C SER A 168 13.64 10.64 -19.69
N PRO A 169 14.95 10.32 -19.79
CA PRO A 169 15.83 10.92 -20.79
C PRO A 169 15.29 10.79 -22.23
N ALA A 170 14.75 9.63 -22.59
CA ALA A 170 14.18 9.38 -23.92
C ALA A 170 13.01 10.32 -24.25
N TYR A 171 12.20 10.70 -23.25
CA TYR A 171 11.14 11.69 -23.45
C TYR A 171 11.73 13.07 -23.71
N VAL A 172 12.73 13.48 -22.91
CA VAL A 172 13.40 14.78 -23.01
C VAL A 172 14.09 14.95 -24.36
N GLU A 173 14.64 13.88 -24.94
CA GLU A 173 15.25 13.91 -26.29
C GLU A 173 14.24 14.29 -27.38
N ILE A 174 12.97 13.94 -27.21
CA ILE A 174 11.91 14.16 -28.21
C ILE A 174 11.16 15.47 -27.95
N TYR A 175 10.80 15.73 -26.69
CA TYR A 175 9.88 16.79 -26.29
C TYR A 175 10.56 17.95 -25.54
N GLY A 176 11.85 17.83 -25.24
CA GLY A 176 12.59 18.81 -24.44
C GLY A 176 12.36 18.69 -22.94
N MET A 177 13.14 19.45 -22.15
CA MET A 177 13.01 19.48 -20.70
C MET A 177 11.83 20.39 -20.28
N PRO A 178 10.89 19.91 -19.45
CA PRO A 178 9.82 20.73 -18.91
C PRO A 178 10.37 21.88 -18.06
N LYS A 179 9.88 23.10 -18.31
CA LYS A 179 10.37 24.32 -17.62
C LYS A 179 9.55 24.72 -16.40
N GLY A 180 8.38 24.12 -16.22
CA GLY A 180 7.48 24.43 -15.11
C GLY A 180 6.06 23.90 -15.34
N PRO A 181 5.14 24.12 -14.38
CA PRO A 181 3.77 23.62 -14.45
C PRO A 181 3.01 24.09 -15.70
N ASP A 182 3.16 25.36 -16.10
CA ASP A 182 2.49 25.91 -17.29
C ASP A 182 3.03 25.32 -18.59
N ASP A 183 4.34 25.11 -18.67
CA ASP A 183 4.98 24.45 -19.81
C ASP A 183 4.48 23.02 -19.94
N ILE A 184 4.29 22.31 -18.81
CA ILE A 184 3.69 20.97 -18.82
C ILE A 184 2.31 21.01 -19.46
N ARG A 185 1.42 21.89 -19.00
CA ARG A 185 0.03 22.01 -19.50
C ARG A 185 -0.06 22.28 -21.00
N GLN A 186 0.88 23.06 -21.52
CA GLN A 186 0.84 23.55 -22.90
C GLN A 186 1.58 22.63 -23.87
N ASN A 187 2.73 22.09 -23.47
CA ASN A 187 3.71 21.52 -24.40
C ASN A 187 4.10 20.06 -24.10
N HIS A 188 3.75 19.53 -22.93
CA HIS A 188 4.15 18.17 -22.54
C HIS A 188 2.96 17.24 -22.38
N ARG A 189 3.29 15.97 -22.12
CA ARG A 189 2.36 14.86 -21.98
C ARG A 189 2.55 14.23 -20.61
N ILE A 190 1.46 13.75 -20.03
CA ILE A 190 1.49 13.10 -18.72
C ILE A 190 1.05 11.64 -18.79
N VAL A 191 1.59 10.85 -17.87
CA VAL A 191 1.07 9.53 -17.51
C VAL A 191 0.25 9.72 -16.25
N LEU A 192 -0.99 9.24 -16.25
CA LEU A 192 -1.89 9.31 -15.09
C LEU A 192 -2.01 7.94 -14.42
N GLN A 193 -1.71 7.88 -13.13
CA GLN A 193 -2.09 6.75 -12.28
C GLN A 193 -3.38 7.09 -11.55
N ASP A 194 -4.46 6.37 -11.86
CA ASP A 194 -5.77 6.56 -11.27
C ASP A 194 -6.11 5.37 -10.37
N ALA A 195 -5.84 5.53 -9.08
CA ALA A 195 -6.08 4.52 -8.05
C ALA A 195 -6.31 5.18 -6.68
N GLU A 196 -7.12 4.53 -5.84
CA GLU A 196 -7.63 5.02 -4.53
C GLU A 196 -6.55 5.68 -3.67
N GLN A 197 -5.34 5.10 -3.62
CA GLN A 197 -4.29 5.53 -2.68
C GLN A 197 -3.14 6.34 -3.31
N THR A 198 -3.33 6.91 -4.52
CA THR A 198 -2.23 7.55 -5.28
C THR A 198 -2.33 9.07 -5.40
N ARG A 199 -3.46 9.67 -5.03
CA ARG A 199 -3.80 11.10 -5.28
C ARG A 199 -3.63 11.53 -6.74
N GLY A 200 -3.46 10.61 -7.69
CA GLY A 200 -3.13 10.95 -9.07
C GLY A 200 -4.23 11.75 -9.78
N ARG A 201 -5.50 11.44 -9.47
CA ARG A 201 -6.65 12.21 -9.96
C ARG A 201 -6.68 13.64 -9.40
N GLU A 202 -6.42 13.82 -8.10
CA GLU A 202 -6.38 15.15 -7.48
C GLU A 202 -5.29 16.04 -8.12
N LEU A 203 -4.10 15.48 -8.34
CA LEU A 203 -3.00 16.21 -8.97
C LEU A 203 -3.32 16.54 -10.42
N TYR A 204 -3.95 15.60 -11.13
CA TYR A 204 -4.42 15.83 -12.48
C TYR A 204 -5.40 16.99 -12.53
N ASP A 205 -6.42 17.00 -11.68
CA ASP A 205 -7.43 18.05 -11.62
C ASP A 205 -6.81 19.39 -11.16
N GLN A 206 -5.78 19.38 -10.31
CA GLN A 206 -5.11 20.59 -9.82
C GLN A 206 -4.12 21.21 -10.83
N TYR A 207 -3.31 20.39 -11.49
CA TYR A 207 -2.15 20.86 -12.27
C TYR A 207 -2.29 20.68 -13.77
N ALA A 208 -3.18 19.81 -14.23
CA ALA A 208 -3.39 19.55 -15.64
C ALA A 208 -4.75 20.07 -16.12
N ASN A 209 -5.83 19.62 -15.46
CA ASN A 209 -7.24 19.94 -15.73
C ASN A 209 -7.62 20.01 -17.23
N ARG A 210 -7.01 19.15 -18.05
CA ARG A 210 -7.15 19.17 -19.51
C ARG A 210 -7.28 17.75 -20.04
N GLU A 211 -8.52 17.25 -20.13
CA GLU A 211 -8.82 15.89 -20.64
C GLU A 211 -8.74 15.78 -22.18
N GLU A 212 -7.92 16.61 -22.81
CA GLU A 212 -7.72 16.54 -24.26
C GLU A 212 -6.87 15.33 -24.65
N LEU A 213 -7.33 14.60 -25.67
CA LEU A 213 -6.59 13.51 -26.31
C LEU A 213 -5.23 14.03 -26.79
N GLY A 214 -4.16 13.34 -26.41
CA GLY A 214 -2.78 13.72 -26.74
C GLY A 214 -1.99 14.25 -25.54
N PHE A 215 -2.64 14.96 -24.61
CA PHE A 215 -2.03 15.46 -23.38
C PHE A 215 -1.86 14.34 -22.34
N VAL A 216 -2.93 13.60 -22.03
CA VAL A 216 -2.82 12.35 -21.27
C VAL A 216 -2.37 11.24 -22.22
N ALA A 217 -1.10 10.87 -22.15
CA ALA A 217 -0.53 9.84 -23.02
C ALA A 217 -0.97 8.42 -22.64
N MET A 218 -1.18 8.20 -21.35
CA MET A 218 -1.60 6.91 -20.81
C MET A 218 -2.28 7.09 -19.45
N ARG A 219 -3.34 6.31 -19.20
CA ARG A 219 -3.98 6.15 -17.90
C ARG A 219 -3.84 4.70 -17.45
N ASN A 220 -3.46 4.47 -16.20
CA ASN A 220 -3.36 3.14 -15.61
C ASN A 220 -3.77 3.18 -14.12
N ASN A 221 -3.90 2.01 -13.49
CA ASN A 221 -4.30 1.88 -12.10
C ASN A 221 -3.28 1.11 -11.25
N VAL A 222 -2.07 0.85 -11.75
CA VAL A 222 -1.02 0.07 -11.07
C VAL A 222 0.35 0.73 -11.25
N SER A 223 1.13 0.79 -10.18
CA SER A 223 2.37 1.55 -10.12
C SER A 223 3.45 0.94 -11.00
N SER A 224 3.45 -0.38 -11.18
CA SER A 224 4.33 -1.07 -12.13
C SER A 224 4.17 -0.56 -13.56
N ALA A 225 2.95 -0.48 -14.08
CA ALA A 225 2.67 0.09 -15.40
C ALA A 225 3.02 1.58 -15.45
N HIS A 226 2.74 2.32 -14.38
CA HIS A 226 3.02 3.76 -14.30
C HIS A 226 4.53 4.06 -14.40
N VAL A 227 5.33 3.42 -13.55
CA VAL A 227 6.79 3.52 -13.55
C VAL A 227 7.36 3.12 -14.92
N TRP A 228 6.88 2.01 -15.48
CA TRP A 228 7.36 1.53 -16.78
C TRP A 228 7.06 2.52 -17.92
N ALA A 229 5.84 3.06 -17.96
CA ALA A 229 5.44 4.03 -18.97
C ALA A 229 6.30 5.31 -18.92
N ILE A 230 6.55 5.86 -17.72
CA ILE A 230 7.40 7.04 -17.55
C ILE A 230 8.83 6.75 -17.96
N ALA A 231 9.39 5.62 -17.49
CA ALA A 231 10.76 5.19 -17.80
C ALA A 231 10.98 4.95 -19.30
N LYS A 232 9.93 4.56 -20.04
CA LYS A 232 9.95 4.38 -21.50
C LYS A 232 9.51 5.60 -22.31
N GLY A 233 9.29 6.74 -21.65
CA GLY A 233 9.04 8.01 -22.31
C GLY A 233 7.63 8.18 -22.84
N ALA A 234 6.63 7.59 -22.18
CA ALA A 234 5.23 7.89 -22.46
C ALA A 234 4.85 9.33 -22.05
N GLY A 235 5.50 9.86 -21.01
CA GLY A 235 5.20 11.20 -20.48
C GLY A 235 5.82 11.43 -19.10
N ILE A 236 5.44 12.56 -18.51
CA ILE A 236 5.77 12.95 -17.13
C ILE A 236 4.81 12.25 -16.17
N GLY A 237 5.29 11.78 -15.03
CA GLY A 237 4.42 11.23 -13.99
C GLY A 237 4.98 11.39 -12.59
N TRP A 238 4.13 11.21 -11.59
CA TRP A 238 4.46 11.45 -10.19
C TRP A 238 4.85 10.14 -9.53
N LEU A 239 6.07 10.10 -8.99
CA LEU A 239 6.65 8.89 -8.44
C LEU A 239 7.27 9.13 -7.06
N PRO A 240 7.35 8.09 -6.22
CA PRO A 240 8.13 8.15 -4.99
C PRO A 240 9.58 8.61 -5.22
N THR A 241 10.10 9.45 -4.34
CA THR A 241 11.45 10.00 -4.45
C THR A 241 12.55 8.94 -4.44
N TYR A 242 12.29 7.76 -3.87
CA TYR A 242 13.24 6.65 -3.86
C TYR A 242 13.39 5.91 -5.20
N VAL A 243 12.58 6.22 -6.21
CA VAL A 243 12.59 5.50 -7.50
C VAL A 243 13.97 5.45 -8.18
N PRO A 244 14.78 6.53 -8.22
CA PRO A 244 16.13 6.47 -8.78
C PRO A 244 17.04 5.49 -8.04
N VAL A 245 16.79 5.29 -6.74
CA VAL A 245 17.58 4.38 -5.90
C VAL A 245 17.32 2.92 -6.27
N ILE A 246 16.10 2.58 -6.70
CA ILE A 246 15.72 1.22 -7.11
C ILE A 246 15.93 0.95 -8.62
N GLY A 247 16.60 1.86 -9.34
CA GLY A 247 17.21 1.59 -10.64
C GLY A 247 16.54 2.17 -11.88
N GLY A 248 15.54 3.05 -11.74
CA GLY A 248 14.92 3.70 -12.91
C GLY A 248 15.78 4.87 -13.44
N PRO A 249 16.18 4.90 -14.73
CA PRO A 249 16.86 6.06 -15.32
C PRO A 249 15.84 7.17 -15.56
N MET A 250 15.47 7.87 -14.50
CA MET A 250 14.50 8.95 -14.51
C MET A 250 15.10 10.22 -13.92
N ILE A 251 14.70 11.34 -14.49
CA ILE A 251 15.13 12.69 -14.11
C ILE A 251 14.02 13.28 -13.22
N PRO A 252 14.31 13.62 -11.95
CA PRO A 252 13.36 14.36 -11.12
C PRO A 252 13.16 15.77 -11.70
N LEU A 253 11.92 16.28 -11.65
CA LEU A 253 11.56 17.60 -12.14
C LEU A 253 11.33 18.58 -10.97
N ASP A 254 12.25 19.52 -10.80
CA ASP A 254 12.19 20.59 -9.79
C ASP A 254 11.25 21.74 -10.21
N ILE A 255 9.97 21.43 -10.37
CA ILE A 255 8.94 22.38 -10.87
C ILE A 255 7.99 22.88 -9.78
N GLY A 256 8.35 22.72 -8.51
CA GLY A 256 7.56 23.18 -7.37
C GLY A 256 6.30 22.34 -7.09
N ILE A 257 6.17 21.16 -7.68
CA ILE A 257 5.06 20.23 -7.43
C ILE A 257 5.59 19.03 -6.68
N GLN A 258 5.32 18.96 -5.38
CA GLN A 258 5.64 17.80 -4.55
C GLN A 258 4.59 17.64 -3.45
N PHE A 259 4.40 16.41 -2.98
CA PHE A 259 3.51 16.13 -1.86
C PHE A 259 3.99 14.88 -1.11
N ASP A 260 3.46 14.70 0.08
CA ASP A 260 3.72 13.56 0.92
C ASP A 260 2.44 12.82 1.31
N MET A 261 2.61 11.54 1.65
CA MET A 261 1.59 10.68 2.20
C MET A 261 2.17 9.91 3.37
N ASP A 262 1.45 9.85 4.47
CA ASP A 262 1.89 9.06 5.62
C ASP A 262 1.72 7.56 5.33
N ILE A 263 2.69 6.75 5.76
CA ILE A 263 2.64 5.29 5.63
C ILE A 263 2.11 4.73 6.95
N TRP A 264 0.95 4.09 6.89
CA TRP A 264 0.25 3.54 8.04
C TRP A 264 0.33 2.03 8.04
N LEU A 265 0.81 1.47 9.15
CA LEU A 265 0.71 0.05 9.47
C LEU A 265 -0.55 -0.18 10.31
N THR A 266 -1.36 -1.15 9.91
CA THR A 266 -2.51 -1.60 10.70
C THR A 266 -2.49 -3.08 10.97
N TYR A 267 -2.96 -3.46 12.16
CA TYR A 267 -3.13 -4.86 12.56
C TYR A 267 -4.14 -4.98 13.71
N HIS A 268 -4.75 -6.17 13.85
CA HIS A 268 -5.64 -6.43 14.99
C HIS A 268 -4.83 -6.48 16.29
N PRO A 269 -5.30 -5.91 17.43
CA PRO A 269 -4.56 -5.90 18.69
C PRO A 269 -4.04 -7.27 19.15
N ASP A 270 -4.82 -8.35 18.92
CA ASP A 270 -4.43 -9.72 19.25
C ASP A 270 -3.45 -10.37 18.27
N ALA A 271 -3.26 -9.79 17.09
CA ALA A 271 -2.32 -10.31 16.09
C ALA A 271 -0.89 -10.33 16.64
N LYS A 272 -0.50 -9.33 17.44
CA LYS A 272 0.81 -9.25 18.10
C LYS A 272 1.05 -10.37 19.12
N LYS A 273 0.00 -11.02 19.62
CA LYS A 273 0.10 -12.19 20.53
C LYS A 273 0.51 -13.48 19.78
N ILE A 274 0.44 -13.49 18.44
CA ILE A 274 0.91 -14.60 17.61
C ILE A 274 2.37 -14.32 17.21
N ARG A 275 3.32 -15.16 17.66
CA ARG A 275 4.76 -14.91 17.49
C ARG A 275 5.17 -14.60 16.04
N ARG A 276 4.72 -15.40 15.07
CA ARG A 276 5.07 -15.18 13.64
C ARG A 276 4.54 -13.86 13.10
N VAL A 277 3.36 -13.44 13.54
CA VAL A 277 2.75 -12.17 13.12
C VAL A 277 3.45 -11.00 13.79
N SER A 278 3.77 -11.10 15.09
CA SER A 278 4.60 -10.09 15.77
C SER A 278 5.93 -9.88 15.05
N ARG A 279 6.55 -10.98 14.59
CA ARG A 279 7.81 -10.89 13.86
C ARG A 279 7.67 -10.21 12.49
N LEU A 280 6.59 -10.50 11.76
CA LEU A 280 6.26 -9.79 10.52
C LEU A 280 6.01 -8.29 10.78
N ILE A 281 5.28 -7.94 11.84
CA ILE A 281 5.02 -6.54 12.25
C ILE A 281 6.33 -5.80 12.50
N GLU A 282 7.20 -6.35 13.35
CA GLU A 282 8.51 -5.76 13.66
C GLU A 282 9.37 -5.56 12.42
N TRP A 283 9.45 -6.59 11.57
CA TRP A 283 10.19 -6.51 10.32
C TRP A 283 9.61 -5.45 9.37
N THR A 284 8.28 -5.36 9.28
CA THR A 284 7.61 -4.37 8.43
C THR A 284 7.93 -2.95 8.92
N ILE A 285 7.85 -2.67 10.22
CA ILE A 285 8.23 -1.37 10.78
C ILE A 285 9.70 -1.03 10.44
N ASP A 286 10.61 -2.00 10.63
CA ASP A 286 12.02 -1.83 10.33
C ASP A 286 12.30 -1.55 8.84
N ALA A 287 11.53 -2.17 7.95
CA ALA A 287 11.62 -1.96 6.50
C ALA A 287 11.25 -0.54 6.06
N PHE A 288 10.59 0.26 6.91
CA PHE A 288 10.25 1.65 6.65
C PHE A 288 10.99 2.64 7.57
N ASP A 289 11.93 2.18 8.40
CA ASP A 289 12.64 3.04 9.35
C ASP A 289 13.42 4.15 8.65
N GLY A 290 12.98 5.40 8.82
CA GLY A 290 13.62 6.59 8.26
C GLY A 290 15.09 6.78 8.65
N ARG A 291 15.53 6.19 9.77
CA ARG A 291 16.96 6.20 10.17
C ARG A 291 17.81 5.36 9.22
N LYS A 292 17.26 4.23 8.73
CA LYS A 292 17.89 3.33 7.75
C LYS A 292 17.66 3.80 6.31
N TYR A 293 16.48 4.34 6.04
CA TYR A 293 16.01 4.70 4.70
C TYR A 293 15.57 6.16 4.68
N PRO A 294 16.48 7.10 4.35
CA PRO A 294 16.22 8.54 4.48
C PRO A 294 14.97 9.06 3.74
N TRP A 295 14.55 8.40 2.66
CA TRP A 295 13.34 8.74 1.90
C TRP A 295 12.02 8.44 2.62
N PHE A 296 12.04 7.81 3.80
CA PHE A 296 10.87 7.64 4.65
C PHE A 296 10.82 8.56 5.87
N ARG A 297 11.79 9.47 6.00
CA ARG A 297 11.78 10.48 7.05
C ARG A 297 10.68 11.50 6.82
N ASP A 298 10.38 12.25 7.87
CA ASP A 298 9.41 13.35 7.78
C ASP A 298 9.95 14.48 6.90
N GLU A 299 11.26 14.71 6.94
CA GLU A 299 11.93 15.67 6.08
C GLU A 299 12.03 15.16 4.64
N PHE A 300 11.72 16.04 3.69
CA PHE A 300 11.97 15.78 2.27
C PHE A 300 13.47 15.72 2.01
N VAL A 301 13.92 14.66 1.32
CA VAL A 301 15.27 14.56 0.79
C VAL A 301 15.19 14.39 -0.71
N HIS A 302 15.82 15.32 -1.44
CA HIS A 302 15.77 15.35 -2.89
C HIS A 302 16.38 14.06 -3.50
N PRO A 303 15.79 13.47 -4.55
CA PRO A 303 16.28 12.22 -5.14
C PRO A 303 17.77 12.22 -5.54
N ASN A 304 18.29 13.37 -6.01
CA ASN A 304 19.71 13.52 -6.35
C ASN A 304 20.66 13.48 -5.13
N GLU A 305 20.13 13.69 -3.92
CA GLU A 305 20.88 13.62 -2.66
C GLU A 305 20.68 12.28 -1.92
N LEU A 306 19.65 11.51 -2.28
CA LEU A 306 19.36 10.21 -1.65
C LEU A 306 20.51 9.21 -1.84
N LEU A 307 21.07 9.11 -3.05
CA LEU A 307 22.19 8.21 -3.33
C LEU A 307 23.48 8.61 -2.60
N LYS A 308 23.66 9.90 -2.28
CA LYS A 308 24.82 10.38 -1.52
C LYS A 308 24.68 10.14 -0.02
N SER A 309 23.44 10.16 0.48
CA SER A 309 23.13 10.03 1.91
C SER A 309 22.87 8.57 2.35
N TYR A 310 22.57 7.68 1.40
CA TYR A 310 22.37 6.26 1.68
C TYR A 310 23.70 5.50 1.82
N LYS A 311 23.94 4.93 3.01
CA LYS A 311 25.16 4.18 3.35
C LYS A 311 24.88 2.73 3.80
N SER A 312 23.66 2.26 3.61
CA SER A 312 23.23 0.94 4.11
C SER A 312 23.42 -0.15 3.03
N GLU A 313 22.83 -1.32 3.24
CA GLU A 313 22.94 -2.52 2.39
C GLU A 313 22.67 -2.26 0.89
N ALA A 314 23.20 -3.13 0.03
CA ALA A 314 23.00 -3.03 -1.41
C ALA A 314 21.50 -3.13 -1.76
N LEU A 315 21.00 -2.15 -2.51
CA LEU A 315 19.62 -2.13 -2.94
C LEU A 315 19.43 -2.91 -4.23
N VAL A 316 18.34 -3.67 -4.29
CA VAL A 316 17.96 -4.41 -5.50
C VAL A 316 17.60 -3.40 -6.59
N ASN A 317 18.35 -3.43 -7.69
CA ASN A 317 18.00 -2.70 -8.90
C ASN A 317 16.89 -3.49 -9.62
N MET A 318 15.68 -2.95 -9.60
CA MET A 318 14.48 -3.59 -10.16
C MET A 318 14.50 -3.72 -11.69
N PHE A 319 15.39 -2.97 -12.36
CA PHE A 319 15.57 -3.02 -13.81
C PHE A 319 16.79 -3.84 -14.24
N ALA A 320 17.61 -4.30 -13.29
CA ALA A 320 18.71 -5.20 -13.59
C ALA A 320 18.19 -6.61 -13.91
N GLY A 321 18.73 -7.24 -14.95
CA GLY A 321 18.40 -8.63 -15.33
C GLY A 321 17.22 -8.81 -16.30
N PHE A 322 16.36 -7.81 -16.51
CA PHE A 322 15.28 -7.87 -17.52
C PHE A 322 15.74 -7.50 -18.95
N THR A 323 17.00 -7.10 -19.12
CA THR A 323 17.60 -6.89 -20.43
C THR A 323 18.77 -7.85 -20.60
N THR A 324 18.75 -8.67 -21.66
CA THR A 324 19.82 -9.60 -22.03
C THR A 324 21.05 -8.91 -22.64
N ARG A 325 21.18 -7.59 -22.48
CA ARG A 325 22.31 -6.84 -23.00
C ARG A 325 23.17 -6.33 -21.85
N THR A 326 23.96 -7.24 -21.29
CA THR A 326 25.30 -6.89 -20.83
C THR A 326 26.02 -6.22 -22.00
N ASP A 327 26.07 -4.88 -21.99
CA ASP A 327 27.14 -4.16 -22.66
C ASP A 327 28.12 -3.69 -21.58
N PRO A 328 29.26 -4.38 -21.39
CA PRO A 328 30.22 -4.08 -20.32
C PRO A 328 30.87 -2.69 -20.41
N GLN A 329 30.61 -1.89 -21.45
CA GLN A 329 31.35 -0.65 -21.71
C GLN A 329 30.80 0.62 -21.03
N ILE A 330 29.60 0.61 -20.44
CA ILE A 330 29.02 1.86 -19.88
C ILE A 330 29.36 2.09 -18.39
N VAL A 331 29.90 1.10 -17.68
CA VAL A 331 30.27 1.27 -16.26
C VAL A 331 31.69 1.85 -16.08
N GLN A 332 32.55 1.85 -17.11
CA GLN A 332 33.94 2.34 -16.99
C GLN A 332 34.18 3.79 -17.47
N SER A 333 33.23 4.47 -18.10
CA SER A 333 33.51 5.81 -18.67
C SER A 333 33.35 7.00 -17.70
N ARG A 334 32.90 6.77 -16.45
CA ARG A 334 32.73 7.84 -15.43
C ARG A 334 33.82 7.93 -14.36
N MET A 335 34.86 7.09 -14.41
CA MET A 335 36.03 7.20 -13.51
C MET A 335 37.33 7.65 -14.19
N ALA A 336 37.32 7.93 -15.50
CA ALA A 336 38.52 8.32 -16.25
C ALA A 336 38.60 9.82 -16.64
N LYS A 337 37.74 10.69 -16.10
CA LYS A 337 37.80 12.15 -16.34
C LYS A 337 37.98 12.99 -15.06
N ALA A 338 38.61 12.40 -14.05
CA ALA A 338 39.20 13.13 -12.94
C ALA A 338 40.64 12.66 -12.75
N LYS A 339 41.50 13.04 -13.70
CA LYS A 339 42.95 13.13 -13.52
C LYS A 339 43.51 14.20 -14.42
#